data_AF-A0AAW1K4F7-F1
#
_entry.id   AF-A0AAW1K4F7-F1
#
_cell.length_a   1.000
_cell.length_b   1.000
_cell.length_c   1.000
_cell.angle_alpha   90.00
_cell.angle_beta   90.00
_cell.angle_gamma   90.00
#
_symmetry.space_group_name_H-M   'P 1'
#
loop_
_entity.id
_entity.type
_entity.pdbx_description
1 polymer ?
#
loop_
_entity_poly.entity_id
_entity_poly.type
_entity_poly.pdbx_seq_one_letter_code
_entity_poly.pdbx_strand_id
1 'polypeptide(L)'
;MSLFQTKIRFLGHNIEKGNIIPINRSIEFGSKFPDEITDKTQLQRFLGSLNYIAPYYKNIAEDTTILYERLKKNPQPWTKTHSDAVRLI
;
A
#
# COMPACT_ATOMS: atom_id res chain seq x y z
N MET A 1 11.46 6.37 -29.79
CA MET A 1 11.27 7.42 -28.77
C MET A 1 10.27 8.41 -29.33
N SER A 2 9.12 8.60 -28.69
CA SER A 2 8.06 9.48 -29.19
C SER A 2 8.03 10.74 -28.34
N LEU A 3 8.18 11.91 -28.99
CA LEU A 3 8.14 13.22 -28.35
C LEU A 3 6.75 13.84 -28.54
N PHE A 4 6.39 14.78 -27.66
CA PHE A 4 5.11 15.51 -27.70
C PHE A 4 3.86 14.62 -27.59
N GLN A 5 3.94 13.53 -26.80
CA GLN A 5 2.78 12.69 -26.52
C GLN A 5 1.82 13.37 -25.55
N THR A 6 0.53 13.26 -25.80
CA THR A 6 -0.56 13.73 -24.91
C THR A 6 -0.85 12.77 -23.77
N LYS A 7 -0.32 11.54 -23.86
CA LYS A 7 -0.40 10.48 -22.86
C LYS A 7 0.98 9.93 -22.60
N ILE A 8 1.43 9.96 -21.35
CA ILE A 8 2.73 9.42 -20.95
C ILE A 8 2.60 8.52 -19.72
N ARG A 9 3.54 7.58 -19.61
CA ARG A 9 3.74 6.79 -18.40
C ARG A 9 4.97 7.33 -17.67
N PHE A 10 4.78 7.84 -16.46
CA PHE A 10 5.85 8.44 -15.67
C PHE A 10 5.71 8.09 -14.19
N LEU A 11 6.79 7.62 -13.57
CA LEU A 11 6.86 7.22 -12.14
C LEU A 11 5.70 6.33 -11.65
N GLY A 12 5.20 5.42 -12.48
CA GLY A 12 4.09 4.54 -12.08
C GLY A 12 2.69 5.18 -12.22
N HIS A 13 2.58 6.31 -12.91
CA HIS A 13 1.33 6.98 -13.23
C HIS A 13 1.12 7.09 -14.75
N ASN A 14 -0.14 7.02 -15.15
CA ASN A 14 -0.60 7.42 -16.46
C ASN A 14 -1.04 8.89 -16.37
N ILE A 15 -0.38 9.75 -17.14
CA ILE A 15 -0.68 11.18 -17.19
C ILE A 15 -1.30 11.47 -18.55
N GLU A 16 -2.52 11.99 -18.54
CA GLU A 16 -3.26 12.31 -19.76
C GLU A 16 -4.25 13.45 -19.49
N LYS A 17 -4.18 14.53 -20.29
CA LYS A 17 -5.16 15.65 -20.26
C LYS A 17 -5.43 16.25 -18.87
N GLY A 18 -4.39 16.40 -18.06
CA GLY A 18 -4.51 16.94 -16.69
C GLY A 18 -4.91 15.91 -15.62
N ASN A 19 -5.23 14.67 -16.01
CA ASN A 19 -5.49 13.58 -15.09
C ASN A 19 -4.20 12.81 -14.80
N ILE A 20 -3.98 12.48 -13.52
CA ILE A 20 -2.86 11.66 -13.05
C ILE A 20 -3.48 10.43 -12.39
N ILE A 21 -3.35 9.29 -13.06
CA ILE A 21 -3.98 8.04 -12.62
C ILE A 21 -2.87 7.05 -12.25
N PRO A 22 -2.86 6.47 -11.03
CA PRO A 22 -1.94 5.41 -10.69
C PRO A 22 -2.10 4.22 -11.64
N ILE A 23 -1.01 3.58 -12.02
CA ILE A 23 -1.09 2.32 -12.77
C ILE A 23 -1.57 1.22 -11.81
N ASN A 24 -2.43 0.30 -12.29
CA ASN A 24 -2.93 -0.85 -11.53
C ASN A 24 -1.86 -1.58 -10.69
N ARG A 25 -0.61 -1.59 -11.14
CA ARG A 25 0.52 -2.20 -10.43
C ARG A 25 0.69 -1.70 -8.98
N SER A 26 0.34 -0.44 -8.69
CA SER A 26 0.40 0.11 -7.33
C SER A 26 -0.69 -0.49 -6.43
N ILE A 27 -1.85 -0.82 -7.01
CA ILE A 27 -2.97 -1.48 -6.34
C ILE A 27 -2.66 -2.99 -6.19
N GLU A 28 -2.09 -3.62 -7.21
CA GLU A 28 -1.64 -5.02 -7.19
C GLU A 28 -0.50 -5.29 -6.19
N PHE A 29 0.14 -4.25 -5.66
CA PHE A 29 1.26 -4.41 -4.73
C PHE A 29 0.80 -4.93 -3.35
N GLY A 30 -0.36 -4.47 -2.86
CA GLY A 30 -0.96 -4.99 -1.63
C GLY A 30 -1.27 -6.49 -1.74
N SER A 31 -1.78 -6.92 -2.90
CA SER A 31 -2.14 -8.32 -3.19
C SER A 31 -0.95 -9.29 -3.23
N LYS A 32 0.30 -8.79 -3.18
CA LYS A 32 1.52 -9.63 -3.16
C LYS A 32 1.98 -9.98 -1.76
N PHE A 33 1.41 -9.36 -0.74
CA PHE A 33 1.74 -9.68 0.64
C PHE A 33 0.89 -10.84 1.14
N PRO A 34 1.46 -11.73 1.98
CA PRO A 34 0.67 -12.74 2.66
C PRO A 34 -0.25 -12.09 3.70
N ASP A 35 -1.37 -12.74 3.99
CA ASP A 35 -2.30 -12.36 5.07
C ASP A 35 -1.64 -12.34 6.46
N GLU A 36 -0.52 -13.03 6.62
CA GLU A 36 0.26 -13.08 7.85
C GLU A 36 1.65 -12.49 7.62
N ILE A 37 1.93 -11.33 8.21
CA ILE A 37 3.19 -10.60 8.07
C ILE A 37 3.93 -10.59 9.42
N THR A 38 4.56 -11.71 9.75
CA THR A 38 5.26 -11.87 11.04
C THR A 38 6.61 -11.16 11.06
N ASP A 39 7.27 -11.03 9.91
CA ASP A 39 8.55 -10.33 9.76
C ASP A 39 8.40 -8.81 9.82
N LYS A 40 9.24 -8.17 10.64
CA LYS A 40 9.18 -6.72 10.86
C LYS A 40 9.53 -5.94 9.60
N THR A 41 10.52 -6.38 8.82
CA THR A 41 10.95 -5.67 7.60
C THR A 41 9.88 -5.79 6.52
N GLN A 42 9.24 -6.96 6.41
CA GLN A 42 8.11 -7.16 5.51
C GLN A 42 6.91 -6.30 5.90
N LEU A 43 6.61 -6.19 7.20
CA LEU A 43 5.53 -5.33 7.72
C LEU A 43 5.79 -3.86 7.41
N GLN A 44 7.03 -3.39 7.57
CA GLN A 44 7.42 -2.03 7.18
C GLN A 44 7.25 -1.79 5.68
N ARG A 45 7.59 -2.76 4.84
CA ARG A 45 7.39 -2.68 3.39
C ARG A 45 5.92 -2.64 3.01
N PHE A 46 5.09 -3.45 3.66
CA PHE A 46 3.64 -3.44 3.48
C PHE A 46 3.08 -2.05 3.81
N LEU A 47 3.30 -1.56 5.03
CA LEU A 47 2.84 -0.24 5.47
C LEU A 47 3.40 0.90 4.60
N GLY A 48 4.66 0.79 4.16
CA GLY A 48 5.26 1.75 3.23
C GLY A 48 4.56 1.79 1.87
N SER A 49 4.09 0.64 1.37
CA SER A 49 3.36 0.57 0.10
C SER A 49 1.95 1.17 0.19
N LEU A 50 1.33 1.14 1.37
CA LEU A 50 0.00 1.73 1.57
C LEU A 50 -0.02 3.24 1.36
N ASN A 51 1.12 3.93 1.53
CA ASN A 51 1.23 5.36 1.24
C ASN A 51 0.88 5.72 -0.20
N TYR A 52 1.07 4.80 -1.16
CA TYR A 52 0.69 5.02 -2.56
C TYR A 52 -0.82 5.04 -2.78
N ILE A 53 -1.58 4.33 -1.96
CA ILE A 53 -3.04 4.22 -2.06
C ILE A 53 -3.78 5.07 -1.02
N ALA A 54 -3.06 5.63 -0.04
CA ALA A 54 -3.63 6.47 1.03
C ALA A 54 -4.55 7.60 0.53
N PRO A 55 -4.29 8.29 -0.61
CA PRO A 55 -5.22 9.29 -1.13
C PRO A 55 -6.57 8.72 -1.60
N TYR A 56 -6.65 7.41 -1.84
CA TYR A 56 -7.81 6.71 -2.42
C TYR A 56 -8.53 5.81 -1.41
N TYR A 57 -7.93 5.56 -0.24
CA TYR A 57 -8.48 4.70 0.80
C TYR A 57 -8.97 5.55 1.98
N LYS A 58 -10.27 5.51 2.26
CA LYS A 58 -10.86 6.25 3.37
C LYS A 58 -10.48 5.59 4.71
N ASN A 59 -10.00 6.38 5.66
CA ASN A 59 -9.62 5.92 7.02
C ASN A 59 -8.47 4.91 7.08
N ILE A 60 -7.54 4.90 6.11
CA ILE A 60 -6.40 3.98 6.10
C ILE A 60 -5.55 4.04 7.39
N ALA A 61 -5.49 5.21 8.04
CA ALA A 61 -4.77 5.38 9.31
C ALA A 61 -5.39 4.58 10.45
N GLU A 62 -6.73 4.52 10.54
CA GLU A 62 -7.44 3.76 11.56
C GLU A 62 -7.21 2.26 11.33
N ASP A 63 -7.43 1.79 10.10
CA ASP A 63 -7.32 0.38 9.73
C ASP A 63 -5.88 -0.17 9.87
N THR A 64 -4.86 0.67 9.67
CA THR A 64 -3.45 0.30 9.82
C THR A 64 -2.91 0.46 11.25
N THR A 65 -3.68 1.04 12.19
CA THR A 65 -3.19 1.34 13.55
C THR A 65 -2.67 0.08 14.25
N ILE A 66 -3.42 -1.03 14.17
CA ILE A 66 -3.01 -2.32 14.76
C ILE A 66 -1.70 -2.87 14.17
N LEU A 67 -1.45 -2.58 12.89
CA LEU A 67 -0.23 -2.98 12.19
C LEU A 67 0.96 -2.07 12.57
N TYR A 68 0.73 -0.78 12.82
CA TYR A 68 1.77 0.12 13.34
C TYR A 68 2.19 -0.21 14.78
N GLU A 69 1.28 -0.68 15.63
CA GLU A 69 1.59 -1.14 16.99
C GLU A 69 2.62 -2.27 16.99
N ARG A 70 2.59 -3.15 15.98
CA ARG A 70 3.56 -4.24 15.78
C ARG A 70 4.98 -3.77 15.41
N LEU A 71 5.18 -2.51 15.04
CA LEU A 71 6.52 -1.97 14.77
C LEU A 71 7.26 -1.50 16.05
N LYS A 72 6.56 -1.38 17.17
CA LYS A 72 7.10 -0.95 18.47
C LYS A 72 8.10 -1.97 19.03
N LYS A 73 8.84 -1.58 20.08
CA LYS A 73 9.92 -2.40 20.67
C LYS A 73 9.44 -3.76 21.22
N ASN A 74 8.25 -3.81 21.81
CA ASN A 74 7.62 -5.04 22.31
C ASN A 74 6.27 -5.24 21.61
N PRO A 75 6.26 -5.83 20.40
CA PRO A 75 5.04 -6.01 19.65
C PRO A 75 4.17 -7.10 20.28
N GLN A 76 2.85 -6.92 20.20
CA GLN A 76 1.89 -7.99 20.49
C GLN A 76 2.15 -9.18 19.54
N PRO A 77 1.86 -10.42 19.97
CA PRO A 77 1.85 -11.58 19.08
C PRO A 77 0.94 -11.34 17.88
N TRP A 78 1.28 -11.93 16.73
CA TRP A 78 0.37 -11.91 15.58
C TRP A 78 -0.91 -12.68 15.93
N THR A 79 -2.06 -12.12 15.59
CA THR A 79 -3.39 -12.70 15.85
C THR A 79 -4.26 -12.60 14.59
N LYS A 80 -5.39 -13.32 14.56
CA LYS A 80 -6.35 -13.24 13.45
C LYS A 80 -6.77 -11.81 13.10
N THR A 81 -6.94 -10.94 14.11
CA THR A 81 -7.29 -9.53 13.90
C THR A 81 -6.26 -8.78 13.04
N HIS A 82 -4.97 -9.15 13.13
CA HIS A 82 -3.94 -8.57 12.26
C HIS A 82 -4.10 -9.04 10.82
N SER A 83 -4.41 -10.33 10.61
CA SER A 83 -4.68 -10.87 9.27
C SER A 83 -5.96 -10.30 8.65
N ASP A 84 -6.98 -10.08 9.45
CA ASP A 84 -8.22 -9.45 8.99
C ASP A 84 -7.96 -7.99 8.58
N ALA A 85 -7.10 -7.27 9.30
CA ALA A 85 -6.67 -5.92 8.90
C ALA A 85 -5.88 -5.92 7.58
N VAL A 86 -5.00 -6.90 7.35
CA VAL A 86 -4.27 -7.04 6.07
C VAL A 86 -5.22 -7.35 4.91
N ARG A 87 -6.26 -8.16 5.13
CA ARG A 87 -7.26 -8.50 4.10
C ARG A 87 -8.26 -7.39 3.79
N LEU A 88 -8.52 -6.52 4.78
CA LEU A 88 -9.43 -5.39 4.62
C LEU A 88 -8.87 -4.34 3.64
N ILE A 89 -7.54 -4.19 3.64
CA ILE A 89 -6.78 -3.22 2.84
C ILE A 89 -6.50 -3.75 1.43
#